data_AF-A0A4U5P1G2-F1
#
_entry.id   AF-A0A4U5P1G2-F1
#
_cell.length_a   1.000
_cell.length_b   1.000
_cell.length_c   1.000
_cell.angle_alpha   90.00
_cell.angle_beta   90.00
_cell.angle_gamma   90.00
#
_symmetry.space_group_name_H-M   'P 1'
#
loop_
_entity.id
_entity.type
_entity.pdbx_description
1 polymer ?
#
loop_
_entity_poly.entity_id
_entity_poly.type
_entity_poly.pdbx_seq_one_letter_code
_entity_poly.pdbx_strand_id
1 'polypeptide(L)'
;MTRAILTDKALSSVYFVYMGIAVFGLVTNTIFLMVCLCFKKLRTACRLYMAIAFADTVLCFAFLTTGYIRRRELEAKPTYVVYKSSSACAGEYNVALLTFGSLCPAFLTLYMGFERFLSVKSIWIWNMLRW
;
A
#
# COMPACT_ATOMS: atom_id res chain seq x y z
N MET A 1 -22.60 -18.88 -12.48
CA MET A 1 -22.74 -17.93 -11.35
C MET A 1 -22.84 -18.75 -10.06
N THR A 2 -21.75 -18.93 -9.34
CA THR A 2 -21.72 -19.66 -8.06
C THR A 2 -22.03 -18.68 -6.93
N ARG A 3 -23.11 -18.94 -6.17
CA ARG A 3 -23.57 -18.12 -5.05
C ARG A 3 -22.98 -18.69 -3.76
N ALA A 4 -22.04 -17.98 -3.13
CA ALA A 4 -21.52 -18.34 -1.81
C ALA A 4 -22.15 -17.43 -0.75
N ILE A 5 -22.84 -18.02 0.22
CA ILE A 5 -23.34 -17.31 1.41
C ILE A 5 -22.17 -17.29 2.41
N LEU A 6 -21.26 -16.31 2.27
CA LEU A 6 -20.33 -16.00 3.34
C LEU A 6 -21.12 -15.30 4.45
N THR A 7 -21.01 -15.77 5.69
CA THR A 7 -21.68 -15.14 6.83
C THR A 7 -21.19 -13.69 7.00
N ASP A 8 -22.09 -12.72 6.79
CA ASP A 8 -21.83 -11.27 6.77
C ASP A 8 -20.94 -10.76 7.92
N LYS A 9 -21.03 -11.39 9.10
CA LYS A 9 -20.27 -10.99 10.30
C LYS A 9 -18.75 -11.17 10.14
N ALA A 10 -18.30 -12.26 9.52
CA ALA A 10 -16.87 -12.52 9.34
C ALA A 10 -16.26 -11.63 8.25
N LEU A 11 -17.01 -11.37 7.18
CA LEU A 11 -16.58 -10.47 6.12
C LEU A 11 -16.51 -9.01 6.63
N SER A 12 -17.49 -8.61 7.45
CA SER A 12 -17.52 -7.28 8.06
C SER A 12 -16.38 -7.05 9.05
N SER A 13 -15.98 -8.05 9.84
CA SER A 13 -14.87 -7.88 10.80
C SER A 13 -13.53 -7.76 10.08
N VAL A 14 -13.28 -8.60 9.07
CA VAL A 14 -12.10 -8.54 8.22
C VAL A 14 -12.00 -7.18 7.52
N TYR A 15 -13.12 -6.70 6.97
CA TYR A 15 -13.20 -5.39 6.34
C TYR A 15 -12.86 -4.24 7.31
N PHE A 16 -13.41 -4.28 8.53
CA PHE A 16 -13.14 -3.25 9.54
C PHE A 16 -11.65 -3.18 9.92
N VAL A 17 -11.00 -4.35 10.08
CA VAL A 17 -9.57 -4.44 10.37
C VAL A 17 -8.74 -3.86 9.22
N TYR A 18 -9.04 -4.21 7.96
CA TYR A 18 -8.32 -3.66 6.80
C TYR A 18 -8.46 -2.14 6.69
N MET A 19 -9.66 -1.60 6.90
CA MET A 19 -9.87 -0.15 6.91
C MET A 19 -9.13 0.53 8.06
N GLY A 20 -9.10 -0.09 9.25
CA GLY A 20 -8.31 0.40 10.39
C GLY A 20 -6.82 0.48 10.08
N ILE A 21 -6.25 -0.57 9.46
CA ILE A 21 -4.84 -0.60 9.03
C ILE A 21 -4.58 0.47 7.98
N ALA A 22 -5.46 0.64 7.00
CA ALA A 22 -5.30 1.64 5.95
C ALA A 22 -5.33 3.08 6.51
N VAL A 23 -6.24 3.39 7.45
CA VAL A 23 -6.26 4.70 8.12
C VAL A 23 -4.98 4.91 8.94
N PHE A 24 -4.57 3.91 9.72
CA PHE A 24 -3.35 3.98 10.52
C PHE A 24 -2.10 4.21 9.63
N GLY A 25 -1.98 3.46 8.53
CA GLY A 25 -0.90 3.62 7.57
C GLY A 25 -0.91 4.99 6.88
N LEU A 26 -2.09 5.50 6.54
CA LEU A 26 -2.21 6.84 5.94
C LEU A 26 -1.74 7.92 6.92
N VAL A 27 -2.19 7.88 8.17
CA VAL A 27 -1.84 8.87 9.20
C VAL A 27 -0.34 8.83 9.52
N THR A 28 0.20 7.64 9.78
CA THR A 28 1.61 7.47 10.15
C THR A 28 2.56 7.89 9.03
N ASN A 29 2.31 7.47 7.79
CA ASN A 29 3.14 7.85 6.66
C ASN A 29 3.02 9.35 6.32
N THR A 30 1.84 9.95 6.47
CA THR A 30 1.66 11.40 6.28
C THR A 30 2.43 12.20 7.33
N ILE A 31 2.36 11.81 8.61
CA ILE A 31 3.14 12.45 9.68
C ILE A 31 4.64 12.33 9.39
N PHE A 32 5.10 11.14 8.99
CA PHE A 32 6.51 10.91 8.65
C PHE A 32 6.97 11.80 7.50
N LEU A 33 6.19 11.88 6.41
CA LEU A 33 6.47 12.77 5.28
C LEU A 33 6.55 14.22 5.72
N MET A 34 5.59 14.69 6.52
CA MET A 34 5.58 16.06 7.04
C MET A 34 6.85 16.35 7.85
N VAL A 35 7.26 15.44 8.75
CA VAL A 35 8.50 15.58 9.52
C VAL A 35 9.72 15.65 8.60
N CYS A 36 9.86 14.72 7.65
CA CYS A 36 11.02 14.71 6.75
C CYS A 36 11.07 15.93 5.81
N LEU A 37 9.91 16.46 5.40
CA LEU A 37 9.82 17.68 4.60
C LEU A 37 10.16 18.92 5.42
N CYS A 38 9.76 19.00 6.69
CA CYS A 38 10.04 20.13 7.58
C CYS A 38 11.54 20.23 7.94
N PHE A 39 12.24 19.11 8.14
CA PHE A 39 13.64 19.12 8.53
C PHE A 39 14.59 18.89 7.34
N LYS A 40 15.30 19.94 6.92
CA LYS A 40 16.27 19.89 5.79
C LYS A 40 17.30 18.76 5.90
N LYS A 41 17.79 18.46 7.12
CA LYS A 41 18.75 17.36 7.36
C LYS A 41 18.15 15.98 7.08
N LEU A 42 16.87 15.78 7.38
CA LEU A 42 16.17 14.51 7.14
C LEU A 42 15.81 14.34 5.65
N ARG A 43 15.53 15.44 4.94
CA ARG A 43 15.16 15.39 3.51
C ARG A 43 16.24 14.76 2.62
N THR A 44 17.52 14.94 2.93
CA THR A 44 18.62 14.34 2.14
C THR A 44 18.96 12.93 2.61
N ALA A 45 18.94 12.69 3.93
CA ALA A 45 19.27 11.38 4.50
C ALA A 45 18.17 10.32 4.28
N CYS A 46 16.90 10.74 4.28
CA CYS A 46 15.75 9.84 4.26
C CYS A 46 15.03 9.80 2.90
N ARG A 47 15.71 10.13 1.78
CA ARG A 47 15.07 10.19 0.45
C ARG A 47 14.32 8.91 0.06
N LEU A 48 14.95 7.76 0.27
CA LEU A 48 14.33 6.45 0.02
C LEU A 48 13.16 6.17 0.97
N TYR A 49 13.30 6.50 2.26
CA TYR A 49 12.21 6.37 3.23
C TYR A 49 11.02 7.28 2.91
N MET A 50 11.26 8.50 2.42
CA MET A 50 10.19 9.39 1.95
C MET A 50 9.49 8.83 0.70
N ALA A 51 10.24 8.23 -0.22
CA ALA A 51 9.66 7.59 -1.42
C ALA A 51 8.76 6.41 -1.04
N ILE A 52 9.18 5.59 -0.05
CA ILE A 52 8.37 4.48 0.47
C ILE A 52 7.15 5.01 1.20
N ALA A 53 7.30 5.95 2.11
CA ALA A 53 6.18 6.54 2.82
C ALA A 53 5.16 7.17 1.85
N PHE A 54 5.63 7.81 0.77
CA PHE A 54 4.74 8.31 -0.28
C PHE A 54 4.01 7.18 -1.01
N ALA A 55 4.71 6.13 -1.44
CA ALA A 55 4.07 4.97 -2.07
C ALA A 55 3.03 4.32 -1.14
N ASP A 56 3.36 4.18 0.14
CA ASP A 56 2.46 3.63 1.16
C ASP A 56 1.24 4.54 1.41
N THR A 57 1.39 5.87 1.39
CA THR A 57 0.22 6.78 1.48
C THR A 57 -0.73 6.60 0.30
N VAL A 58 -0.19 6.48 -0.93
CA VAL A 58 -1.01 6.26 -2.14
C VAL A 58 -1.70 4.90 -2.07
N LEU A 59 -1.00 3.87 -1.62
CA LEU A 59 -1.57 2.53 -1.41
C LEU A 59 -2.69 2.55 -0.37
N CYS A 60 -2.47 3.18 0.79
CA CYS A 60 -3.48 3.31 1.84
C CYS A 60 -4.73 4.06 1.33
N PHE A 61 -4.54 5.10 0.53
CA PHE A 61 -5.63 5.82 -0.11
C PHE A 61 -6.41 4.94 -1.11
N ALA A 62 -5.71 4.14 -1.92
CA ALA A 62 -6.32 3.16 -2.81
C ALA A 62 -7.14 2.10 -2.05
N PHE A 63 -6.65 1.63 -0.90
CA PHE A 63 -7.39 0.72 -0.02
C PHE A 63 -8.66 1.36 0.52
N LEU A 64 -8.60 2.61 0.99
CA LEU A 64 -9.76 3.32 1.54
C LEU A 64 -10.85 3.56 0.47
N THR A 65 -10.45 4.00 -0.72
CA THR A 65 -11.37 4.24 -1.84
C THR A 65 -12.03 2.95 -2.32
N THR A 66 -11.24 1.89 -2.50
CA THR A 66 -11.75 0.56 -2.87
C THR A 66 -12.69 0.02 -1.80
N GLY A 67 -12.31 0.15 -0.52
CA GLY A 67 -13.14 -0.26 0.60
C GLY A 67 -14.48 0.48 0.62
N TYR A 68 -14.45 1.81 0.48
CA TYR A 68 -15.65 2.63 0.45
C TYR A 68 -16.62 2.24 -0.67
N ILE A 69 -16.10 1.99 -1.88
CA ILE A 69 -16.90 1.53 -3.01
C ILE A 69 -17.56 0.19 -2.70
N ARG A 70 -16.78 -0.77 -2.17
CA ARG A 70 -17.30 -2.11 -1.80
C ARG A 70 -18.35 -2.04 -0.70
N ARG A 71 -18.18 -1.17 0.29
CA ARG A 71 -19.18 -0.95 1.35
C ARG A 71 -20.49 -0.40 0.79
N ARG A 72 -20.43 0.58 -0.13
CA ARG A 72 -21.64 1.09 -0.80
C ARG A 72 -22.34 0.03 -1.63
N GLU A 73 -21.59 -0.84 -2.31
CA GLU A 73 -22.17 -1.97 -3.06
C GLU A 73 -22.90 -2.96 -2.14
N LEU A 74 -22.33 -3.27 -0.96
CA LEU A 74 -22.93 -4.11 0.08
C LEU A 74 -24.20 -3.48 0.67
N GLU A 75 -24.16 -2.19 1.01
CA GLU A 75 -25.32 -1.45 1.55
C GLU A 75 -26.46 -1.34 0.53
N ALA A 76 -26.16 -1.22 -0.76
CA ALA A 76 -27.15 -1.15 -1.83
C ALA A 76 -27.78 -2.52 -2.19
N LYS A 77 -27.07 -3.62 -1.96
CA LYS A 77 -27.51 -4.98 -2.32
C LYS A 77 -27.22 -5.97 -1.17
N PRO A 78 -28.01 -5.88 -0.07
CA PRO A 78 -27.72 -6.59 1.18
C PRO A 78 -27.86 -8.13 1.09
N THR A 79 -28.42 -8.67 0.01
CA THR A 79 -28.73 -10.11 -0.13
C THR A 79 -27.78 -10.87 -1.06
N TYR A 80 -26.87 -10.19 -1.78
CA TYR A 80 -25.99 -10.87 -2.74
C TYR A 80 -24.71 -10.09 -3.03
N VAL A 81 -23.56 -10.73 -2.80
CA VAL A 81 -22.27 -10.27 -3.32
C VAL A 81 -22.20 -10.71 -4.78
N VAL A 82 -22.21 -9.76 -5.72
CA VAL A 82 -21.99 -10.07 -7.13
C VAL A 82 -20.51 -10.38 -7.33
N TYR A 83 -20.15 -11.65 -7.32
CA TYR A 83 -18.82 -12.10 -7.73
C TYR A 83 -18.60 -11.71 -9.19
N LYS A 84 -17.77 -10.69 -9.42
CA LYS A 84 -17.23 -10.39 -10.75
C LYS A 84 -16.31 -11.53 -11.17
N SER A 85 -16.27 -11.85 -12.47
CA SER A 85 -15.29 -12.80 -12.99
C SER A 85 -13.87 -12.30 -12.72
N SER A 86 -12.91 -13.22 -12.56
CA SER A 86 -11.51 -12.86 -12.32
C SER A 86 -10.94 -11.94 -13.40
N SER A 87 -11.37 -12.11 -14.65
CA SER A 87 -11.01 -11.25 -15.78
C SER A 87 -11.58 -9.84 -15.66
N ALA A 88 -12.80 -9.68 -15.16
CA ALA A 88 -13.40 -8.37 -14.91
C ALA A 88 -12.76 -7.66 -13.72
N CYS A 89 -12.28 -8.40 -12.73
CA CYS A 89 -11.55 -7.85 -11.57
C CYS A 89 -10.15 -7.35 -11.97
N ALA A 90 -9.44 -8.07 -12.84
CA ALA A 90 -8.12 -7.68 -13.33
C ALA A 90 -8.12 -6.37 -14.14
N GLY A 91 -9.24 -6.05 -14.81
CA GLY A 91 -9.42 -4.81 -15.56
C GLY A 91 -9.83 -3.60 -14.71
N GLU A 92 -10.11 -3.77 -13.41
CA GLU A 92 -10.46 -2.65 -12.55
C GLU A 92 -9.22 -1.82 -12.20
N TYR A 93 -9.27 -0.52 -12.51
CA TYR A 93 -8.21 0.44 -12.17
C TYR A 93 -7.81 0.39 -10.69
N ASN A 94 -8.76 0.11 -9.79
CA ASN A 94 -8.52 -0.01 -8.36
C ASN A 94 -7.62 -1.21 -8.01
N VAL A 95 -7.79 -2.35 -8.68
CA VAL A 95 -6.99 -3.57 -8.47
C VAL A 95 -5.59 -3.37 -9.03
N ALA A 96 -5.47 -2.75 -10.21
CA ALA A 96 -4.18 -2.38 -10.77
C ALA A 96 -3.43 -1.41 -9.83
N LEU A 97 -4.10 -0.38 -9.31
CA LEU A 97 -3.52 0.59 -8.39
C LEU A 97 -3.07 -0.05 -7.07
N LEU A 98 -3.84 -1.00 -6.52
CA LEU A 98 -3.44 -1.78 -5.34
C LEU A 98 -2.22 -2.66 -5.61
N THR A 99 -2.13 -3.24 -6.81
CA THR A 99 -1.02 -4.12 -7.18
C THR A 99 0.26 -3.31 -7.40
N PHE A 100 0.19 -2.22 -8.18
CA PHE A 100 1.32 -1.32 -8.37
C PHE A 100 1.75 -0.62 -7.07
N GLY A 101 0.77 -0.20 -6.26
CA GLY A 101 1.01 0.45 -4.98
C GLY A 101 1.68 -0.46 -3.95
N SER A 102 1.52 -1.78 -4.05
CA SER A 102 2.19 -2.75 -3.15
C SER A 102 3.56 -3.22 -3.68
N LEU A 103 3.74 -3.29 -5.00
CA LEU A 103 5.02 -3.65 -5.62
C LEU A 103 6.09 -2.55 -5.43
N CYS A 104 5.71 -1.29 -5.58
CA CYS A 104 6.62 -0.15 -5.45
C CYS A 104 7.39 -0.12 -4.10
N PRO A 105 6.72 -0.12 -2.93
CA PRO A 105 7.40 -0.13 -1.64
C PRO A 105 8.22 -1.41 -1.41
N ALA A 106 7.80 -2.56 -1.96
CA ALA A 106 8.57 -3.79 -1.89
C ALA A 106 9.92 -3.69 -2.64
N PHE A 107 9.90 -3.16 -3.88
CA PHE A 107 11.13 -2.92 -4.64
C PHE A 107 12.05 -1.90 -3.98
N LEU A 108 11.49 -0.79 -3.47
CA LEU A 108 12.26 0.23 -2.76
C LEU A 108 12.88 -0.32 -1.46
N THR A 109 12.17 -1.20 -0.75
CA THR A 109 12.68 -1.85 0.45
C THR A 109 13.80 -2.82 0.12
N LEU A 110 13.66 -3.60 -0.95
CA LEU A 110 14.71 -4.50 -1.44
C LEU A 110 15.96 -3.69 -1.84
N TYR A 111 15.78 -2.58 -2.56
CA TYR A 111 16.86 -1.67 -2.92
C TYR A 111 17.58 -1.11 -1.68
N MET A 112 16.84 -0.63 -0.66
CA MET A 112 17.45 -0.20 0.61
C MET A 112 18.21 -1.33 1.31
N GLY A 113 17.68 -2.55 1.29
CA GLY A 113 18.37 -3.73 1.84
C GLY A 113 19.69 -3.99 1.13
N PHE A 114 19.70 -3.86 -0.20
CA PHE A 114 20.90 -4.01 -1.01
C PHE A 114 21.92 -2.90 -0.76
N GLU A 115 21.49 -1.63 -0.67
CA GLU A 115 22.38 -0.52 -0.31
C GLU A 115 23.06 -0.76 1.04
N ARG A 116 22.29 -1.19 2.05
CA ARG A 116 22.85 -1.47 3.37
C ARG A 116 23.80 -2.67 3.36
N PHE A 117 23.45 -3.73 2.64
CA PHE A 117 24.32 -4.89 2.48
C PHE A 117 25.66 -4.51 1.84
N LEU A 118 25.64 -3.78 0.73
CA LEU A 118 26.84 -3.30 0.05
C LEU A 118 27.68 -2.37 0.93
N SER A 119 27.02 -1.46 1.66
CA SER A 119 27.72 -0.54 2.57
C SER A 119 28.52 -1.26 3.66
N VAL A 120 28.06 -2.43 4.11
CA VAL A 120 28.71 -3.21 5.17
C VAL A 120 29.70 -4.24 4.62
N LYS A 121 29.35 -4.96 3.56
CA LYS A 121 30.15 -6.09 3.05
C LYS A 121 31.14 -5.72 1.96
N SER A 122 30.90 -4.65 1.20
CA SER A 122 31.70 -4.32 0.02
C SER A 122 31.76 -2.81 -0.22
N ILE A 123 32.47 -2.11 0.66
CA ILE A 123 32.69 -0.65 0.57
C ILE A 123 33.25 -0.21 -0.79
N TRP A 124 34.03 -1.07 -1.45
CA TRP A 124 34.61 -0.83 -2.78
C TRP A 124 33.55 -0.76 -3.88
N ILE A 125 32.65 -1.74 -3.93
CA ILE A 125 31.54 -1.76 -4.90
C ILE A 125 30.57 -0.61 -4.63
N TRP A 126 30.31 -0.34 -3.34
CA TRP A 126 29.50 0.79 -2.92
C TRP A 126 30.08 2.14 -3.36
N ASN A 127 31.40 2.34 -3.24
CA ASN A 127 32.06 3.56 -3.69
C ASN A 127 32.06 3.69 -5.22
N MET A 128 32.16 2.60 -5.99
CA MET A 128 32.00 2.65 -7.45
C MET A 128 30.59 3.04 -7.89
N LEU A 129 29.55 2.59 -7.18
CA LEU A 129 28.14 2.86 -7.53
C LEU A 129 27.67 4.27 -7.15
N ARG A 130 28.46 5.00 -6.35
CA ARG A 130 28.13 6.36 -5.89
C ARG A 130 28.65 7.46 -6.82
N TRP A 131 29.52 7.12 -7.77
CA TRP A 131 30.13 8.00 -8.78
C TRP A 131 29.53 7.71 -10.16
#